data_AF-A0A7Y2P416-F1
#
_entry.id   AF-A0A7Y2P416-F1
#
_cell.length_a   1.000
_cell.length_b   1.000
_cell.length_c   1.000
_cell.angle_alpha   90.00
_cell.angle_beta   90.00
_cell.angle_gamma   90.00
#
_symmetry.space_group_name_H-M   'P 1'
#
loop_
_entity.id
_entity.type
_entity.pdbx_description
1 polymer ?
#
loop_
_entity_poly.entity_id
_entity_poly.type
_entity_poly.pdbx_seq_one_letter_code
_entity_poly.pdbx_strand_id
1 'polypeptide(L)'
;MKKYISTYLILLLAITFNLNGQTGKNSSDSKFEFSLSFSESKINEEIDGRMLLMISANSTDEPRFQINDNENTQLIFGIDVENLKPGEAAIFNASVFGYPVKSLVEIPPGYYWV
;
A
#
# COMPACT_ATOMS: atom_id res chain seq x y z
N MET A 1 -10.31 64.58 -3.68
CA MET A 1 -9.73 64.18 -4.97
C MET A 1 -9.18 62.76 -4.85
N LYS A 2 -9.75 61.84 -5.65
CA LYS A 2 -9.14 60.62 -6.19
C LYS A 2 -8.76 59.46 -5.22
N LYS A 3 -9.82 58.75 -4.80
CA LYS A 3 -9.84 57.34 -4.33
C LYS A 3 -9.51 56.35 -5.46
N TYR A 4 -8.24 56.09 -5.76
CA TYR A 4 -7.86 55.11 -6.80
C TYR A 4 -6.74 54.13 -6.42
N ILE A 5 -6.30 54.10 -5.15
CA ILE A 5 -5.20 53.21 -4.73
C ILE A 5 -5.71 51.78 -4.39
N SER A 6 -6.99 51.61 -4.06
CA SER A 6 -7.54 50.32 -3.61
C SER A 6 -7.90 49.33 -4.72
N THR A 7 -7.96 49.76 -5.98
CA THR A 7 -8.43 48.89 -7.08
C THR A 7 -7.29 48.11 -7.76
N TYR A 8 -6.06 48.62 -7.73
CA TYR A 8 -4.92 47.93 -8.36
C TYR A 8 -4.32 46.79 -7.51
N LEU A 9 -4.55 46.77 -6.20
CA LEU A 9 -4.09 45.67 -5.34
C LEU A 9 -4.94 44.39 -5.50
N ILE A 10 -6.17 44.52 -6.00
CA ILE A 10 -7.07 43.38 -6.25
C ILE A 10 -6.84 42.80 -7.66
N LEU A 11 -6.24 43.56 -8.58
CA LEU A 11 -5.96 43.10 -9.95
C LEU A 11 -4.64 42.34 -10.10
N LEU A 12 -3.78 42.32 -9.07
CA LEU A 12 -2.51 41.58 -9.06
C LEU A 12 -2.63 40.17 -8.45
N LEU A 13 -3.81 39.79 -7.94
CA LEU A 13 -4.06 38.47 -7.33
C LEU A 13 -4.71 37.45 -8.28
N ALA A 14 -5.02 37.84 -9.52
CA ALA A 14 -5.84 37.05 -10.45
C ALA A 14 -5.05 36.33 -11.58
N ILE A 15 -3.71 36.29 -11.51
CA ILE A 15 -2.85 35.74 -12.59
C ILE A 15 -2.03 34.51 -12.17
N THR A 16 -2.23 33.93 -10.98
CA THR A 16 -1.83 32.52 -10.77
C THR A 16 -2.91 31.59 -11.33
N PHE A 17 -3.07 31.67 -12.65
CA PHE A 17 -3.89 30.81 -13.47
C PHE A 17 -3.33 29.38 -13.38
N ASN A 18 -4.11 28.52 -12.74
CA ASN A 18 -4.06 27.06 -12.75
C ASN A 18 -3.14 26.45 -13.82
N LEU A 19 -1.93 26.09 -13.43
CA LEU A 19 -1.23 24.95 -14.03
C LEU A 19 -1.79 23.69 -13.38
N ASN A 20 -2.99 23.29 -13.79
CA ASN A 20 -3.41 21.89 -13.71
C ASN A 20 -2.53 21.10 -14.69
N GLY A 21 -1.28 20.88 -14.32
CA GLY A 21 -0.50 19.79 -14.86
C GLY A 21 -1.11 18.51 -14.35
N GLN A 22 -1.96 17.86 -15.16
CA GLN A 22 -2.24 16.45 -15.00
C GLN A 22 -0.94 15.68 -15.24
N THR A 23 -0.14 15.55 -14.19
CA THR A 23 0.98 14.62 -14.17
C THR A 23 0.46 13.29 -13.64
N GLY A 24 0.33 12.33 -14.54
CA GLY A 24 0.25 10.92 -14.22
C GLY A 24 -1.14 10.45 -13.81
N LYS A 25 -1.72 9.58 -14.65
CA LYS A 25 -2.61 8.53 -14.15
C LYS A 25 -1.80 7.74 -13.12
N ASN A 26 -1.93 8.07 -11.83
CA ASN A 26 -1.46 7.22 -10.75
C ASN A 26 -2.26 5.92 -10.85
N SER A 27 -1.72 4.93 -11.54
CA SER A 27 -2.16 3.54 -11.41
C SER A 27 -1.67 2.99 -10.06
N SER A 28 -2.02 3.70 -8.98
CA SER A 28 -1.69 3.36 -7.60
C SER A 28 -2.78 2.52 -6.95
N ASP A 29 -3.77 2.06 -7.72
CA ASP A 29 -4.86 1.25 -7.22
C ASP A 29 -4.54 -0.22 -7.49
N SER A 30 -4.42 -0.99 -6.42
CA SER A 30 -4.29 -2.44 -6.52
C SER A 30 -5.59 -3.05 -6.98
N LYS A 31 -5.51 -4.13 -7.77
CA LYS A 31 -6.68 -4.90 -8.20
C LYS A 31 -7.35 -5.64 -7.03
N PHE A 32 -6.64 -5.79 -5.92
CA PHE A 32 -7.07 -6.51 -4.73
C PHE A 32 -6.36 -5.98 -3.49
N GLU A 33 -6.94 -6.25 -2.33
CA GLU A 33 -6.34 -5.97 -1.02
C GLU A 33 -6.48 -7.22 -0.16
N PHE A 34 -5.53 -7.43 0.75
CA PHE A 34 -5.63 -8.48 1.76
C PHE A 34 -5.86 -7.85 3.13
N SER A 35 -6.80 -8.43 3.86
CA SER A 35 -7.10 -8.08 5.25
C SER A 35 -6.69 -9.27 6.12
N LEU A 36 -5.63 -9.11 6.91
CA LEU A 36 -5.13 -10.14 7.81
C LEU A 36 -5.51 -9.78 9.24
N SER A 37 -5.95 -10.78 10.00
CA SER A 37 -6.21 -10.66 11.42
C SER A 37 -5.93 -11.98 12.12
N PHE A 38 -5.92 -11.97 13.45
CA PHE A 38 -5.75 -13.17 14.25
C PHE A 38 -6.92 -13.32 15.23
N SER A 39 -7.21 -14.57 15.59
CA SER A 39 -8.31 -14.90 16.50
C SER A 39 -7.91 -14.66 17.96
N GLU A 40 -8.85 -14.13 18.75
CA GLU A 40 -8.74 -14.03 20.22
C GLU A 40 -8.49 -15.39 20.89
N SER A 41 -8.91 -16.49 20.25
CA SER A 41 -8.65 -17.85 20.74
C SER A 41 -7.19 -18.29 20.67
N LYS A 42 -6.35 -17.59 19.89
CA LYS A 42 -4.91 -17.86 19.79
C LYS A 42 -4.10 -16.90 20.67
N ILE A 43 -4.42 -15.61 20.59
CA ILE A 43 -3.74 -14.54 21.31
C ILE A 43 -4.84 -13.58 21.77
N ASN A 44 -4.93 -13.32 23.06
CA ASN A 44 -5.96 -12.45 23.66
C ASN A 44 -5.40 -11.10 24.13
N GLU A 45 -4.26 -10.71 23.60
CA GLU A 45 -3.59 -9.44 23.87
C GLU A 45 -3.29 -8.73 22.56
N GLU A 46 -3.07 -7.43 22.65
CA GLU A 46 -2.61 -6.60 21.53
C GLU A 46 -1.17 -6.98 21.18
N ILE A 47 -0.83 -6.97 19.89
CA ILE A 47 0.51 -7.34 19.42
C ILE A 47 1.19 -6.20 18.67
N ASP A 48 2.49 -6.07 18.93
CA ASP A 48 3.42 -5.25 18.15
C ASP A 48 4.30 -6.15 17.30
N GLY A 49 4.72 -5.66 16.13
CA GLY A 49 5.77 -6.30 15.35
C GLY A 49 5.59 -6.12 13.86
N ARG A 50 5.99 -7.13 13.09
CA ARG A 50 5.93 -7.11 11.63
C ARG A 50 5.06 -8.25 11.13
N MET A 51 3.96 -7.89 10.47
CA MET A 51 3.09 -8.84 9.81
C MET A 51 3.60 -9.08 8.38
N LEU A 52 3.68 -10.35 8.00
CA LEU A 52 4.17 -10.78 6.70
C LEU A 52 3.06 -11.50 5.94
N LEU A 53 2.79 -11.05 4.72
CA LEU A 53 1.95 -11.75 3.76
C LEU A 53 2.87 -12.44 2.75
N MET A 54 2.81 -13.76 2.69
CA MET A 54 3.61 -14.58 1.78
C MET A 54 2.69 -15.19 0.74
N ILE A 55 3.05 -15.10 -0.53
CA ILE A 55 2.22 -15.55 -1.65
C ILE A 55 3.08 -16.40 -2.58
N SER A 56 2.66 -17.63 -2.86
CA SER A 56 3.37 -18.58 -3.70
C SER A 56 2.61 -18.90 -4.98
N ALA A 57 3.27 -18.98 -6.13
CA ALA A 57 2.74 -19.56 -7.35
C ALA A 57 2.94 -21.10 -7.41
N ASN A 58 3.55 -21.68 -6.38
CA ASN A 58 3.80 -23.11 -6.25
C ASN A 58 3.07 -23.69 -5.03
N SER A 59 2.26 -24.71 -5.29
CA SER A 59 1.38 -25.39 -4.34
C SER A 59 2.00 -26.60 -3.62
N THR A 60 3.28 -26.92 -3.86
CA THR A 60 3.89 -28.14 -3.29
C THR A 60 4.15 -28.04 -1.79
N ASP A 61 4.46 -26.84 -1.30
CA ASP A 61 4.90 -26.58 0.08
C ASP A 61 4.29 -25.29 0.64
N GLU A 62 4.43 -25.02 1.93
CA GLU A 62 3.99 -23.75 2.51
C GLU A 62 4.80 -22.56 1.94
N PRO A 63 4.17 -21.41 1.59
CA PRO A 63 4.84 -20.27 0.97
C PRO A 63 6.10 -19.79 1.70
N ARG A 64 6.11 -19.85 3.05
CA ARG A 64 7.24 -19.41 3.88
C ARG A 64 8.53 -20.18 3.66
N PHE A 65 8.47 -21.40 3.13
CA PHE A 65 9.65 -22.23 2.85
C PHE A 65 10.17 -22.06 1.42
N GLN A 66 9.51 -21.23 0.61
CA GLN A 66 9.79 -21.09 -0.82
C GLN A 66 10.37 -19.72 -1.19
N ILE A 67 10.58 -18.82 -0.23
CA ILE A 67 11.17 -17.49 -0.42
C ILE A 67 12.69 -17.57 -0.22
N ASN A 68 13.46 -17.12 -1.21
CA ASN A 68 14.92 -17.17 -1.22
C ASN A 68 15.50 -16.17 -2.26
N ASP A 69 16.82 -16.22 -2.51
CA ASP A 69 17.52 -15.30 -3.42
C ASP A 69 17.62 -15.82 -4.86
N ASN A 70 16.89 -16.89 -5.22
CA ASN A 70 16.89 -17.43 -6.58
C ASN A 70 15.79 -16.78 -7.44
N GLU A 71 15.91 -16.92 -8.76
CA GLU A 71 14.97 -16.35 -9.73
C GLU A 71 13.52 -16.86 -9.56
N ASN A 72 13.35 -18.05 -9.00
CA ASN A 72 12.04 -18.69 -8.75
C ASN A 72 11.53 -18.45 -7.32
N THR A 73 12.03 -17.44 -6.60
CA THR A 73 11.53 -17.08 -5.28
C THR A 73 10.04 -16.73 -5.31
N GLN A 74 9.36 -16.98 -4.20
CA GLN A 74 7.98 -16.56 -4.01
C GLN A 74 7.90 -15.12 -3.49
N LEU A 75 6.67 -14.61 -3.38
CA LEU A 75 6.41 -13.21 -3.04
C LEU A 75 6.27 -13.05 -1.51
N ILE A 76 6.79 -11.94 -0.99
CA ILE A 76 6.60 -11.54 0.40
C ILE A 76 6.36 -10.05 0.52
N PHE A 77 5.40 -9.67 1.34
CA PHE A 77 5.02 -8.29 1.66
C PHE A 77 5.01 -8.13 3.17
N GLY A 78 5.34 -6.94 3.66
CA GLY A 78 5.41 -6.70 5.09
C GLY A 78 4.93 -5.32 5.51
N ILE A 79 4.18 -5.27 6.60
CA ILE A 79 3.81 -4.04 7.30
C ILE A 79 4.17 -4.17 8.77
N ASP A 80 4.55 -3.05 9.39
CA ASP A 80 4.64 -2.99 10.85
C ASP A 80 3.23 -2.79 11.42
N VAL A 81 2.99 -3.40 12.57
CA VAL A 81 1.74 -3.27 13.32
C VAL A 81 2.08 -2.88 14.75
N GLU A 82 1.31 -1.95 15.31
CA GLU A 82 1.44 -1.48 16.67
C GLU A 82 0.08 -1.59 17.37
N ASN A 83 0.04 -2.23 18.53
CA ASN A 83 -1.14 -2.49 19.35
C ASN A 83 -2.30 -3.14 18.57
N LEU A 84 -1.99 -4.05 17.64
CA LEU A 84 -3.01 -4.70 16.80
C LEU A 84 -3.85 -5.64 17.66
N LYS A 85 -5.16 -5.41 17.70
CA LYS A 85 -6.09 -6.22 18.49
C LYS A 85 -6.45 -7.53 17.80
N PRO A 86 -6.83 -8.58 18.57
CA PRO A 86 -7.46 -9.76 17.99
C PRO A 86 -8.71 -9.36 17.18
N GLY A 87 -8.84 -9.91 15.97
CA GLY A 87 -9.91 -9.60 15.03
C GLY A 87 -9.75 -8.27 14.27
N GLU A 88 -8.84 -7.39 14.68
CA GLU A 88 -8.53 -6.16 13.95
C GLU A 88 -7.75 -6.48 12.67
N ALA A 89 -8.12 -5.80 11.58
CA ALA A 89 -7.58 -6.02 10.26
C ALA A 89 -6.32 -5.19 10.00
N ALA A 90 -5.22 -5.85 9.73
CA ALA A 90 -4.04 -5.25 9.13
C ALA A 90 -4.15 -5.35 7.60
N ILE A 91 -4.11 -4.20 6.92
CA ILE A 91 -4.44 -4.09 5.49
C ILE A 91 -3.18 -4.06 4.64
N PHE A 92 -3.12 -4.98 3.67
CA PHE A 92 -2.12 -5.00 2.61
C PHE A 92 -2.76 -4.51 1.31
N ASN A 93 -2.37 -3.31 0.87
CA ASN A 93 -2.85 -2.66 -0.34
C ASN A 93 -1.71 -2.30 -1.30
N ALA A 94 -2.00 -1.52 -2.33
CA ALA A 94 -1.04 -1.10 -3.35
C ALA A 94 0.23 -0.41 -2.82
N SER A 95 0.15 0.23 -1.65
CA SER A 95 1.27 0.96 -1.06
C SER A 95 2.25 0.08 -0.28
N VAL A 96 1.90 -1.18 -0.01
CA VAL A 96 2.76 -2.07 0.77
C VAL A 96 3.93 -2.56 -0.07
N PHE A 97 5.13 -2.37 0.47
CA PHE A 97 6.36 -2.82 -0.16
C PHE A 97 6.51 -4.34 -0.08
N GLY A 98 6.99 -4.92 -1.17
CA GLY A 98 7.24 -6.35 -1.28
C GLY A 98 8.59 -6.71 -1.91
N TYR A 99 8.78 -8.02 -2.02
CA TYR A 99 9.89 -8.66 -2.71
C TYR A 99 9.37 -9.90 -3.47
N PRO A 100 9.91 -10.22 -4.67
CA PRO A 100 10.84 -9.41 -5.46
C PRO A 100 10.17 -8.24 -6.19
N VAL A 101 8.84 -8.22 -6.25
CA VAL A 101 8.06 -7.11 -6.82
C VAL A 101 7.78 -6.05 -5.75
N LYS A 102 7.76 -4.77 -6.13
CA LYS A 102 7.75 -3.68 -5.14
C LYS A 102 6.39 -3.44 -4.50
N SER A 103 5.32 -3.95 -5.10
CA SER A 103 3.95 -3.69 -4.66
C SER A 103 2.98 -4.77 -5.14
N LEU A 104 1.80 -4.84 -4.52
CA LEU A 104 0.74 -5.75 -4.95
C LEU A 104 0.28 -5.51 -6.39
N VAL A 105 0.44 -4.28 -6.91
CA VAL A 105 0.02 -3.94 -8.29
C VAL A 105 0.91 -4.58 -9.36
N GLU A 106 2.13 -4.94 -8.97
CA GLU A 106 3.12 -5.58 -9.85
C GLU A 106 3.00 -7.10 -9.88
N ILE A 107 2.11 -7.70 -9.08
CA ILE A 107 1.88 -9.14 -9.10
C ILE A 107 1.28 -9.54 -10.48
N PRO A 108 1.97 -10.42 -11.25
CA PRO A 108 1.45 -10.89 -12.52
C PRO A 108 0.12 -11.63 -12.34
N PRO A 109 -0.78 -11.62 -13.34
CA PRO A 109 -1.95 -12.49 -13.32
C PRO A 109 -1.55 -13.97 -13.26
N GLY A 110 -2.16 -14.73 -12.35
CA GLY A 110 -1.84 -16.15 -12.14
C GLY A 110 -2.64 -16.77 -11.00
N TYR A 111 -2.39 -18.06 -10.76
CA TYR A 111 -2.91 -18.77 -9.59
C TYR A 111 -1.87 -18.77 -8.49
N TYR A 112 -2.32 -18.48 -7.26
CA TYR A 112 -1.46 -18.29 -6.11
C TYR A 112 -2.05 -18.92 -4.85
N TRP A 113 -1.18 -19.23 -3.90
CA TRP A 113 -1.46 -19.73 -2.56
C TRP A 113 -0.95 -18.74 -1.52
N VAL A 114 -1.72 -18.56 -0.45
CA VAL A 114 -1.44 -17.68 0.70
C VAL A 114 -1.45 -18.46 1.99
#